data_AF-A0A3M6I563-F1
#
_entry.id   AF-A0A3M6I563-F1
#
_cell.length_a   1.000
_cell.length_b   1.000
_cell.length_c   1.000
_cell.angle_alpha   90.00
_cell.angle_beta   90.00
_cell.angle_gamma   90.00
#
_symmetry.space_group_name_H-M   'P 1'
#
loop_
_entity.id
_entity.type
_entity.pdbx_description
1 polymer ?
#
loop_
_entity_poly.entity_id
_entity_poly.type
_entity_poly.pdbx_seq_one_letter_code
_entity_poly.pdbx_strand_id
1 'polypeptide(L)' 'MSTINFVTYVICMPDDRAARSALTDDLEKLVASKGGTITGISMGDEMTLNELFEVRLAETDAHQARQEAARIASKTQLCN' A
#
# COMPACT_ATOMS: atom_id res chain seq x y z
N MET A 1 18.91 -16.85 -2.35
CA MET A 1 18.04 -15.77 -1.86
C MET A 1 16.62 -16.16 -2.19
N SER A 2 15.76 -16.34 -1.18
CA SER A 2 14.33 -16.51 -1.38
C SER A 2 13.77 -15.21 -1.96
N THR A 3 13.22 -15.25 -3.16
CA THR A 3 12.57 -14.11 -3.80
C THR A 3 11.30 -13.78 -3.02
N ILE A 4 11.24 -12.59 -2.42
CA ILE A 4 10.02 -12.05 -1.81
C ILE A 4 9.18 -11.46 -2.94
N ASN A 5 8.01 -12.05 -3.18
CA ASN A 5 7.08 -11.59 -4.20
C ASN A 5 6.01 -10.71 -3.55
N PHE A 6 5.79 -9.51 -4.10
CA PHE A 6 4.74 -8.59 -3.67
C PHE A 6 3.65 -8.51 -4.74
N VAL A 7 2.41 -8.31 -4.29
CA VAL A 7 1.24 -8.07 -5.15
C VAL A 7 0.39 -6.97 -4.52
N THR A 8 -0.17 -6.09 -5.35
CA THR A 8 -1.08 -5.01 -4.90
C THR A 8 -2.50 -5.33 -5.38
N TYR A 9 -3.47 -5.26 -4.47
CA TYR A 9 -4.89 -5.40 -4.77
C TYR A 9 -5.61 -4.09 -4.44
N VAL A 10 -6.45 -3.62 -5.36
CA VAL A 10 -7.35 -2.49 -5.13
C VAL A 10 -8.75 -3.07 -4.94
N ILE A 11 -9.35 -2.80 -3.78
CA ILE A 11 -10.63 -3.36 -3.37
C ILE A 11 -11.62 -2.22 -3.16
N CYS A 12 -12.76 -2.28 -3.84
CA CYS A 12 -13.86 -1.34 -3.58
C CYS A 12 -14.46 -1.66 -2.20
N MET A 13 -14.28 -0.74 -1.25
CA MET A 13 -14.70 -0.95 0.12
C MET A 13 -16.21 -0.68 0.31
N PRO A 14 -16.88 -1.42 1.21
CA PRO A 14 -18.26 -1.12 1.59
C PRO A 14 -18.43 0.32 2.14
N ASP A 15 -19.58 0.94 1.88
CA ASP A 15 -19.93 2.25 2.44
C ASP A 15 -20.20 2.19 3.96
N ASP A 16 -20.62 1.03 4.47
CA ASP A 16 -20.82 0.79 5.89
C ASP A 16 -19.51 0.56 6.64
N ARG A 17 -19.34 1.26 7.77
CA ARG A 17 -18.10 1.20 8.56
C ARG A 17 -17.85 -0.18 9.16
N ALA A 18 -18.88 -0.85 9.66
CA ALA A 18 -18.73 -2.17 10.26
C ALA A 18 -18.36 -3.20 9.20
N ALA A 19 -18.99 -3.13 8.02
CA ALA A 19 -18.68 -3.96 6.87
C ALA A 19 -17.23 -3.76 6.38
N ARG A 20 -16.71 -2.51 6.38
CA ARG A 20 -15.29 -2.27 6.05
C ARG A 20 -14.34 -2.95 7.02
N SER A 21 -14.56 -2.76 8.33
CA SER A 21 -13.71 -3.38 9.35
C SER A 21 -13.75 -4.90 9.27
N ALA A 22 -14.95 -5.50 9.11
CA ALA A 22 -15.09 -6.94 8.94
C ALA A 22 -14.33 -7.47 7.71
N LEU A 23 -14.43 -6.76 6.57
CA LEU A 23 -13.72 -7.14 5.35
C LEU A 23 -12.19 -7.09 5.52
N THR A 24 -11.67 -6.04 6.16
CA THR A 24 -10.23 -5.91 6.44
C THR A 24 -9.75 -7.04 7.36
N ASP A 25 -10.46 -7.31 8.45
CA ASP A 25 -10.11 -8.40 9.39
C ASP A 25 -10.11 -9.77 8.71
N ASP A 26 -11.08 -10.02 7.83
CA ASP A 26 -11.21 -11.30 7.12
C ASP A 26 -10.11 -11.48 6.06
N LEU A 27 -9.71 -10.40 5.38
CA LEU A 27 -8.57 -10.41 4.45
C LEU A 27 -7.25 -10.70 5.17
N GLU A 28 -7.00 -10.07 6.32
CA GLU A 28 -5.81 -10.32 7.12
C GLU A 28 -5.72 -11.79 7.55
N LYS A 29 -6.82 -12.35 8.07
CA LYS A 29 -6.90 -13.77 8.45
C LYS A 29 -6.69 -14.69 7.26
N LEU A 30 -7.30 -14.38 6.11
CA LEU A 30 -7.17 -15.18 4.90
C LEU A 30 -5.72 -15.22 4.43
N VAL A 31 -5.06 -14.08 4.33
CA VAL A 31 -3.66 -13.96 3.89
C VAL A 31 -2.73 -14.72 4.84
N ALA A 32 -2.89 -14.50 6.16
CA ALA A 32 -2.14 -15.23 7.18
C ALA A 32 -2.34 -16.75 7.10
N SER A 33 -3.58 -17.22 6.83
CA SER A 33 -3.89 -18.65 6.69
C SER A 33 -3.15 -19.34 5.52
N LYS A 34 -2.63 -18.55 4.55
CA LYS A 34 -1.86 -19.03 3.41
C LYS A 34 -0.36 -18.78 3.54
N GLY A 35 0.11 -18.34 4.71
CA GLY A 35 1.51 -18.04 4.98
C GLY A 35 1.99 -16.71 4.38
N GLY A 36 1.07 -15.85 3.94
CA GLY A 36 1.38 -14.48 3.54
C GLY A 36 1.23 -13.49 4.70
N THR A 37 1.72 -12.27 4.49
CA THR A 37 1.56 -11.16 5.43
C THR A 37 1.14 -9.92 4.67
N ILE A 38 0.11 -9.22 5.13
CA ILE A 38 -0.21 -7.88 4.62
C ILE A 38 0.81 -6.91 5.23
N THR A 39 1.76 -6.45 4.41
CA THR A 39 2.85 -5.56 4.86
C THR A 39 2.53 -4.08 4.74
N GLY A 40 1.38 -3.72 4.17
CA GLY A 40 0.92 -2.35 4.02
C GLY A 40 -0.55 -2.30 3.63
N ILE A 41 -1.28 -1.34 4.21
CA ILE A 41 -2.68 -1.05 3.90
C ILE A 41 -2.76 0.43 3.57
N SER A 42 -3.22 0.72 2.36
CA SER A 42 -3.52 2.06 1.88
C SER A 42 -5.02 2.30 2.04
N MET A 43 -5.40 3.31 2.82
CA MET A 43 -6.81 3.68 2.99
C MET A 43 -7.17 4.80 2.02
N GLY A 44 -8.08 4.49 1.10
CA GLY A 44 -8.47 5.41 0.03
C GLY A 44 -7.79 5.03 -1.29
N ASP A 45 -7.92 5.89 -2.28
CA ASP A 45 -7.30 5.69 -3.58
C ASP A 45 -5.97 6.45 -3.61
N GLU A 46 -4.98 5.98 -2.85
CA GLU A 46 -3.64 6.59 -2.88
C GLU A 46 -3.00 6.50 -4.27
N MET A 47 -3.46 5.57 -5.11
CA MET A 47 -3.07 5.50 -6.51
C MET A 47 -3.62 6.70 -7.29
N THR A 48 -4.92 7.02 -7.16
CA THR A 48 -5.50 8.25 -7.69
C THR A 48 -4.91 9.52 -7.06
N LEU A 49 -4.58 9.53 -5.76
CA LEU A 49 -3.89 10.67 -5.14
C LEU A 49 -2.48 10.85 -5.71
N ASN A 50 -1.75 9.76 -5.93
CA ASN A 50 -0.44 9.80 -6.54
C ASN A 50 -0.51 10.27 -8.01
N GLU A 51 -1.46 9.78 -8.80
CA GLU A 51 -1.75 10.29 -10.14
C GLU A 51 -2.10 11.78 -10.12
N LEU A 52 -2.92 12.23 -9.17
CA LEU A 52 -3.27 13.63 -9.00
C LEU A 52 -2.06 14.50 -8.62
N PHE A 53 -1.15 13.98 -7.78
CA PHE A 53 0.09 14.66 -7.45
C PHE A 53 1.02 14.77 -8.66
N GLU A 54 1.09 13.74 -9.50
CA GLU A 54 1.87 13.78 -10.75
C GLU A 54 1.35 14.80 -11.75
N VAL A 55 0.02 15.02 -11.79
CA VAL A 55 -0.60 16.04 -12.65
C VAL A 55 -0.42 17.46 -12.08
N ARG A 56 -0.34 17.62 -10.74
CA ARG A 56 -0.31 18.94 -10.08
C ARG A 56 1.09 19.43 -9.71
N LEU A 57 2.03 18.54 -9.47
CA LEU A 57 3.41 18.89 -9.13
C LEU A 57 4.24 19.06 -10.41
N ALA A 58 5.28 19.89 -10.35
CA ALA A 58 6.29 19.90 -11.40
C ALA A 58 6.95 18.52 -11.45
N GLU A 59 7.26 18.04 -12.66
CA GLU A 59 7.80 16.68 -12.89
C GLU A 59 9.02 16.36 -12.00
N THR A 60 9.87 17.37 -11.78
CA THR A 60 11.05 17.29 -10.89
C THR A 60 10.69 16.99 -9.44
N ASP A 61 9.61 17.58 -8.92
CA ASP A 61 9.21 17.45 -7.52
C ASP A 61 8.59 16.07 -7.26
N ALA A 62 7.77 15.58 -8.21
CA ALA A 62 7.22 14.22 -8.14
C ALA A 62 8.34 13.17 -8.20
N HIS A 63 9.37 13.38 -9.03
CA HIS A 63 10.49 12.45 -9.11
C HIS A 63 11.34 12.44 -7.83
N GLN A 64 11.58 13.60 -7.21
CA GLN A 64 12.28 13.70 -5.93
C GLN A 64 11.50 13.04 -4.79
N ALA A 65 10.19 13.26 -4.74
CA ALA A 65 9.30 12.62 -3.76
C ALA A 65 9.36 11.08 -3.86
N ARG A 66 9.37 10.51 -5.08
CA ARG A 66 9.51 9.05 -5.27
C ARG A 66 10.86 8.51 -4.81
N GLN A 67 11.95 9.22 -5.10
CA GLN A 67 13.29 8.80 -4.65
C GLN A 67 13.38 8.78 -3.13
N GLU A 68 12.81 9.78 -2.47
CA GLU A 68 12.79 9.86 -1.01
C GLU A 68 11.87 8.80 -0.39
N ALA A 69 10.69 8.56 -0.97
CA ALA A 69 9.80 7.48 -0.55
C ALA A 69 10.47 6.10 -0.65
N ALA A 70 11.20 5.83 -1.74
CA ALA A 70 11.96 4.59 -1.91
C ALA A 70 13.07 4.46 -0.84
N ARG A 71 13.75 5.55 -0.50
CA ARG A 71 14.78 5.58 0.55
C ARG A 71 14.17 5.30 1.93
N ILE A 72 13.01 5.85 2.24
CA ILE A 72 12.27 5.61 3.50
C ILE A 72 11.85 4.14 3.58
N ALA A 73 11.23 3.60 2.52
CA ALA A 73 10.77 2.20 2.49
C ALA A 73 11.93 1.21 2.69
N SER A 74 13.09 1.50 2.08
CA SER A 74 14.32 0.69 2.20
C SER A 74 14.88 0.71 3.63
N LYS A 75 14.75 1.83 4.36
CA LYS A 75 15.15 1.93 5.77
C LYS A 75 14.20 1.17 6.69
N THR A 76 12.90 1.21 6.44
CA THR A 76 11.90 0.49 7.24
C THR A 76 12.07 -1.03 7.12
N GLN A 77 12.54 -1.53 5.97
CA GLN A 77 12.85 -2.97 5.78
C GLN A 77 14.11 -3.46 6.51
N LEU A 78 15.01 -2.57 6.95
CA LEU A 78 16.23 -2.94 7.67
C LEU A 78 16.05 -2.96 9.19
N CYS A 79 14.92 -2.48 9.70
CA CYS A 79 14.64 -2.39 11.14
C CYS A 79 13.63 -3.44 11.66
N ASN A 80 13.18 -4.36 10.80
CA ASN A 80 12.28 -5.46 11.17
C ASN A 80 12.96 -6.82 11.02
#